data_AF-A0A7X7GSE3-F1
#
_entry.id   AF-A0A7X7GSE3-F1
#
_cell.length_a   1.000
_cell.length_b   1.000
_cell.length_c   1.000
_cell.angle_alpha   90.00
_cell.angle_beta   90.00
_cell.angle_gamma   90.00
#
_symmetry.space_group_name_H-M   'P 1'
#
loop_
_entity.id
_entity.type
_entity.pdbx_description
1 polymer ?
#
loop_
_entity_poly.entity_id
_entity_poly.type
_entity_poly.pdbx_seq_one_letter_code
_entity_poly.pdbx_strand_id
1 'polypeptide(L)'
;MRSLCAASLVGLAACALGGCLQVELDEMGPGGSGGASTGNGDAPDREPVEPGSCNAWKVSYCDAVTRCSFGARQECETDVGYVMCQDDAPVGACAEALDEASCGKMPKDCTPADIADRTLPTAVCRALHEEICEWSLYCGYEYSLEGCQVNLARTQPCHEFTAVLPGYEECLAAYRTLPCDVATPPGCEGLLRR
;
A
#
# COMPACT_ATOMS: atom_id res chain seq x y z
N MET A 1 -36.84 -15.10 46.04
CA MET A 1 -37.98 -14.16 46.13
C MET A 1 -38.25 -13.61 44.73
N ARG A 2 -39.52 -13.76 44.28
CA ARG A 2 -40.25 -13.19 43.12
C ARG A 2 -39.49 -12.15 42.26
N SER A 3 -39.26 -12.40 40.96
CA SER A 3 -40.22 -12.31 39.84
C SER A 3 -40.84 -10.93 39.68
N LEU A 4 -40.56 -10.30 38.53
CA LEU A 4 -41.52 -9.55 37.72
C LEU A 4 -41.06 -9.59 36.26
N CYS A 5 -41.80 -10.34 35.45
CA CYS A 5 -41.86 -10.22 34.00
C CYS A 5 -42.69 -8.99 33.62
N ALA A 6 -42.35 -8.37 32.49
CA ALA A 6 -43.33 -7.73 31.62
C ALA A 6 -42.83 -7.85 30.18
N ALA A 7 -43.45 -8.79 29.47
CA ALA A 7 -43.40 -8.95 28.03
C ALA A 7 -44.51 -8.11 27.39
N SER A 8 -44.29 -7.64 26.16
CA SER A 8 -45.21 -7.75 25.01
C SER A 8 -44.67 -6.93 23.84
N LEU A 9 -44.80 -7.28 22.56
CA LEU A 9 -45.26 -8.47 21.81
C LEU A 9 -44.96 -8.15 20.32
N VAL A 10 -44.49 -9.14 19.56
CA VAL A 10 -44.88 -9.47 18.16
C VAL A 10 -44.40 -8.52 17.03
N GLY A 11 -43.83 -9.00 15.91
CA GLY A 11 -44.19 -10.23 15.23
C GLY A 11 -43.09 -10.95 14.44
N LEU A 12 -43.26 -12.27 14.47
CA LEU A 12 -42.70 -13.28 13.59
C LEU A 12 -43.71 -13.55 12.47
N ALA A 13 -43.23 -13.68 11.23
CA ALA A 13 -43.88 -14.51 10.22
C ALA A 13 -42.81 -15.07 9.28
N ALA A 14 -42.55 -16.37 9.41
CA ALA A 14 -41.94 -17.21 8.41
C ALA A 14 -43.03 -17.77 7.48
N CYS A 15 -42.70 -17.96 6.20
CA CYS A 15 -43.19 -18.97 5.23
C CYS A 15 -42.74 -18.48 3.83
N ALA A 16 -41.72 -19.10 3.22
CA ALA A 16 -41.86 -20.23 2.30
C ALA A 16 -42.60 -19.86 1.01
N LEU A 17 -41.88 -19.90 -0.13
CA LEU A 17 -42.25 -20.57 -1.40
C LEU A 17 -41.45 -20.00 -2.59
N GLY A 18 -40.66 -20.86 -3.23
CA GLY A 18 -40.50 -20.89 -4.68
C GLY A 18 -39.39 -20.04 -5.30
N GLY A 19 -38.45 -20.71 -5.98
CA GLY A 19 -37.76 -20.10 -7.12
C GLY A 19 -36.25 -20.29 -7.21
N CYS A 20 -35.75 -21.52 -7.11
CA CYS A 20 -34.51 -21.86 -7.80
C CYS A 20 -34.79 -21.77 -9.30
N LEU A 21 -34.41 -20.67 -9.97
CA LEU A 21 -34.41 -20.65 -11.43
C LEU A 21 -33.18 -21.43 -11.92
N GLN A 22 -33.42 -22.71 -12.17
CA GLN A 22 -32.68 -23.51 -13.14
C GLN A 22 -32.78 -22.79 -14.49
N VAL A 23 -31.64 -22.41 -15.08
CA VAL A 23 -31.60 -22.13 -16.51
C VAL A 23 -31.35 -23.47 -17.18
N GLU A 24 -32.38 -23.92 -17.90
CA GLU A 24 -32.45 -25.18 -18.63
C GLU A 24 -31.36 -25.25 -19.72
N LEU A 25 -30.70 -26.41 -19.78
CA LEU A 25 -30.02 -26.88 -20.98
C LEU A 25 -31.09 -27.14 -22.04
N ASP A 26 -30.96 -26.51 -23.20
CA ASP A 26 -31.62 -26.97 -24.43
C ASP A 26 -30.57 -27.31 -25.48
N GLU A 27 -30.86 -28.40 -26.19
CA GLU A 27 -29.95 -29.18 -27.02
C GLU A 27 -29.72 -28.59 -28.42
N MET A 28 -28.49 -28.79 -28.91
CA MET A 28 -28.07 -29.18 -30.26
C MET A 28 -28.82 -28.62 -31.49
N GLY A 29 -28.09 -27.79 -32.25
CA GLY A 29 -28.21 -27.63 -33.70
C GLY A 29 -26.81 -27.51 -34.34
N PRO A 30 -26.51 -28.20 -35.46
CA PRO A 30 -25.16 -28.30 -36.01
C PRO A 30 -24.87 -27.19 -37.04
N GLY A 31 -23.62 -26.73 -37.08
CA GLY A 31 -23.08 -26.04 -38.26
C GLY A 31 -22.42 -24.70 -37.95
N GLY A 32 -21.09 -24.64 -38.09
CA GLY A 32 -20.35 -23.38 -38.04
C GLY A 32 -18.87 -23.57 -37.76
N SER A 33 -18.15 -24.11 -38.74
CA SER A 33 -16.69 -24.13 -38.78
C SER A 33 -16.13 -22.70 -38.66
N GLY A 34 -15.19 -22.45 -37.76
CA GLY A 34 -14.42 -21.21 -37.81
C GLY A 34 -13.64 -20.87 -36.56
N GLY A 35 -12.32 -21.11 -36.62
CA GLY A 35 -11.35 -20.24 -35.96
C GLY A 35 -10.98 -20.61 -34.54
N ALA A 36 -9.81 -21.24 -34.40
CA ALA A 36 -9.02 -21.16 -33.20
C ALA A 36 -8.85 -19.69 -32.78
N SER A 37 -9.19 -19.37 -31.54
CA SER A 37 -8.59 -18.24 -30.85
C SER A 37 -8.01 -18.79 -29.57
N THR A 38 -6.70 -18.94 -29.57
CA THR A 38 -5.86 -19.08 -28.39
C THR A 38 -6.30 -18.01 -27.40
N GLY A 39 -6.82 -18.42 -26.24
CA GLY A 39 -6.99 -17.52 -25.12
C GLY A 39 -5.62 -17.02 -24.71
N ASN A 40 -5.25 -15.83 -25.20
CA ASN A 40 -4.23 -15.03 -24.54
C ASN A 40 -4.76 -14.83 -23.13
N GLY A 41 -4.00 -15.30 -22.14
CA GLY A 41 -4.29 -14.93 -20.75
C GLY A 41 -4.20 -13.43 -20.69
N ASP A 42 -5.36 -12.78 -20.64
CA ASP A 42 -5.46 -11.34 -20.50
C ASP A 42 -4.61 -10.97 -19.29
N ALA A 43 -3.61 -10.13 -19.53
CA ALA A 43 -2.92 -9.45 -18.45
C ALA A 43 -4.00 -8.79 -17.60
N PRO A 44 -3.94 -8.88 -16.26
CA PRO A 44 -4.95 -8.27 -15.40
C PRO A 44 -5.20 -6.82 -15.85
N ASP A 45 -6.47 -6.47 -16.08
CA ASP A 45 -6.86 -5.17 -16.61
C ASP A 45 -6.18 -4.07 -15.79
N ARG A 46 -5.28 -3.33 -16.46
CA ARG A 46 -4.51 -2.26 -15.85
C ARG A 46 -5.47 -1.15 -15.43
N GLU A 47 -5.32 -0.68 -14.19
CA GLU A 47 -6.17 0.42 -13.69
C GLU A 47 -6.04 1.64 -14.62
N PRO A 48 -7.16 2.21 -15.11
CA PRO A 48 -7.10 3.37 -16.00
C PRO A 48 -6.58 4.58 -15.23
N VAL A 49 -5.44 5.09 -15.66
CA VAL A 49 -4.72 6.23 -15.07
C VAL A 49 -4.40 7.26 -16.13
N GLU A 50 -4.36 8.54 -15.73
CA GLU A 50 -4.04 9.64 -16.64
C GLU A 50 -2.60 9.49 -17.18
N PRO A 51 -2.38 9.40 -18.50
CA PRO A 51 -1.04 9.29 -19.07
C PRO A 51 -0.15 10.46 -18.65
N GLY A 52 1.13 10.18 -18.39
CA GLY A 52 2.08 11.21 -17.95
C GLY A 52 1.86 11.70 -16.51
N SER A 53 0.99 11.06 -15.72
CA SER A 53 0.82 11.35 -14.30
C SER A 53 1.76 10.54 -13.41
N CYS A 54 1.93 10.99 -12.16
CA CYS A 54 2.62 10.22 -11.13
C CYS A 54 2.00 8.82 -10.93
N ASN A 55 0.67 8.71 -10.98
CA ASN A 55 -0.02 7.42 -10.85
C ASN A 55 0.22 6.52 -12.06
N ALA A 56 0.31 7.07 -13.28
CA ALA A 56 0.69 6.28 -14.45
C ALA A 56 2.09 5.67 -14.29
N TRP A 57 3.06 6.45 -13.80
CA TRP A 57 4.38 5.94 -13.48
C TRP A 57 4.36 4.83 -12.42
N LYS A 58 3.63 4.99 -11.31
CA LYS A 58 3.51 3.95 -10.26
C LYS A 58 3.01 2.62 -10.82
N VAL A 59 1.98 2.68 -11.67
CA VAL A 59 1.42 1.49 -12.31
C VAL A 59 2.44 0.84 -13.24
N SER A 60 3.08 1.60 -14.14
CA SER A 60 4.16 1.07 -15.02
C SER A 60 5.31 0.47 -14.21
N TYR A 61 5.68 1.10 -13.10
CA TYR A 61 6.75 0.61 -12.23
C TYR A 61 6.39 -0.74 -11.61
N CYS A 62 5.19 -0.88 -11.04
CA CYS A 62 4.76 -2.14 -10.46
C CYS A 62 4.50 -3.23 -11.49
N ASP A 63 3.99 -2.89 -12.68
CA ASP A 63 3.89 -3.81 -13.82
C ASP A 63 5.28 -4.35 -14.18
N ALA A 64 6.28 -3.46 -14.32
CA ALA A 64 7.63 -3.84 -14.69
C ALA A 64 8.35 -4.65 -13.59
N VAL A 65 8.19 -4.28 -12.31
CA VAL A 65 8.73 -5.03 -11.17
C VAL A 65 8.10 -6.41 -11.08
N THR A 66 6.78 -6.54 -11.24
CA THR A 66 6.07 -7.84 -11.22
C THR A 66 6.49 -8.70 -12.42
N ARG A 67 6.71 -8.08 -13.58
CA ARG A 67 7.18 -8.78 -14.78
C ARG A 67 8.62 -9.30 -14.63
N CYS A 68 9.49 -8.55 -13.96
CA CYS A 68 10.94 -8.80 -13.95
C CYS A 68 11.53 -9.29 -12.63
N SER A 69 10.73 -9.30 -11.57
CA SER A 69 11.06 -9.91 -10.28
C SER A 69 9.86 -10.77 -9.86
N PHE A 70 10.10 -11.88 -9.17
CA PHE A 70 9.03 -12.70 -8.60
C PHE A 70 8.30 -12.01 -7.42
N GLY A 71 8.39 -10.68 -7.30
CA GLY A 71 7.70 -9.91 -6.27
C GLY A 71 6.19 -9.87 -6.52
N ALA A 72 5.42 -9.84 -5.44
CA ALA A 72 3.98 -9.70 -5.54
C ALA A 72 3.64 -8.25 -5.93
N ARG A 73 2.82 -8.07 -6.97
CA ARG A 73 2.29 -6.76 -7.38
C ARG A 73 1.81 -5.92 -6.20
N GLN A 74 1.09 -6.57 -5.28
CA GLN A 74 0.52 -5.94 -4.09
C GLN A 74 1.57 -5.34 -3.15
N GLU A 75 2.74 -5.98 -3.01
CA GLU A 75 3.84 -5.41 -2.21
C GLU A 75 4.37 -4.15 -2.87
N CYS A 76 4.56 -4.16 -4.19
CA CYS A 76 4.97 -2.97 -4.93
C CYS A 76 3.95 -1.84 -4.78
N GLU A 77 2.66 -2.12 -4.98
CA GLU A 77 1.59 -1.13 -4.82
C GLU A 77 1.53 -0.57 -3.39
N THR A 78 1.84 -1.38 -2.39
CA THR A 78 1.93 -0.93 -1.00
C THR A 78 3.11 0.02 -0.79
N ASP A 79 4.27 -0.28 -1.39
CA ASP A 79 5.48 0.51 -1.19
C ASP A 79 5.46 1.81 -2.00
N VAL A 80 5.02 1.79 -3.27
CA VAL A 80 5.02 2.97 -4.15
C VAL A 80 3.69 3.71 -4.19
N GLY A 81 2.60 3.13 -3.71
CA GLY A 81 1.26 3.72 -3.78
C GLY A 81 1.17 5.12 -3.18
N TYR A 82 1.93 5.35 -2.11
CA TYR A 82 1.99 6.62 -1.37
C TYR A 82 3.14 7.54 -1.78
N VAL A 83 3.93 7.18 -2.79
CA VAL A 83 4.96 8.07 -3.33
C VAL A 83 4.29 9.30 -3.90
N MET A 84 4.72 10.48 -3.47
CA MET A 84 4.42 11.73 -4.17
C MET A 84 5.55 11.98 -5.16
N CYS A 85 5.25 12.26 -6.42
CA CYS A 85 6.29 12.57 -7.39
C CYS A 85 6.72 14.03 -7.29
N GLN A 86 7.98 14.33 -7.61
CA GLN A 86 8.45 15.72 -7.78
C GLN A 86 7.69 16.38 -8.94
N ASP A 87 7.47 17.69 -8.84
CA ASP A 87 6.73 18.45 -9.84
C ASP A 87 7.38 18.39 -11.25
N ASP A 88 8.71 18.29 -11.31
CA ASP A 88 9.52 18.20 -12.53
C ASP A 88 10.01 16.78 -12.84
N ALA A 89 9.52 15.77 -12.11
CA ALA A 89 9.88 14.39 -12.38
C ALA A 89 9.43 13.98 -13.81
N PRO A 90 10.25 13.22 -14.56
CA PRO A 90 9.95 12.80 -15.93
C PRO A 90 8.96 11.62 -15.97
N VAL A 91 7.87 11.68 -15.19
CA VAL A 91 6.94 10.56 -14.95
C VAL A 91 6.37 9.94 -16.22
N GLY A 92 6.08 10.74 -17.25
CA GLY A 92 5.58 10.24 -18.55
C GLY A 92 6.64 9.44 -19.31
N ALA A 93 7.82 10.03 -19.52
CA ALA A 93 8.92 9.34 -20.19
C ALA A 93 9.36 8.09 -19.42
N CYS A 94 9.33 8.14 -18.09
CA CYS A 94 9.64 6.99 -17.26
C CYS A 94 8.58 5.89 -17.33
N ALA A 95 7.29 6.23 -17.35
CA ALA A 95 6.23 5.25 -17.52
C ALA A 95 6.39 4.49 -18.85
N GLU A 96 6.60 5.21 -19.96
CA GLU A 96 6.84 4.63 -21.28
C GLU A 96 8.09 3.73 -21.30
N ALA A 97 9.21 4.23 -20.75
CA ALA A 97 10.45 3.47 -20.68
C ALA A 97 10.31 2.18 -19.84
N LEU A 98 9.54 2.22 -18.75
CA LEU A 98 9.25 1.05 -17.91
C LEU A 98 8.35 0.03 -18.62
N ASP A 99 7.35 0.51 -19.37
CA ASP A 99 6.46 -0.36 -20.14
C ASP A 99 7.22 -1.11 -21.25
N GLU A 100 8.20 -0.45 -21.89
CA GLU A 100 9.08 -1.02 -22.92
C GLU A 100 10.27 -1.84 -22.38
N ALA A 101 10.59 -1.69 -21.08
CA ALA A 101 11.78 -2.30 -20.50
C ALA A 101 11.74 -3.84 -20.49
N SER A 102 12.88 -4.45 -20.81
CA SER A 102 13.12 -5.89 -20.64
C SER A 102 13.85 -6.18 -19.33
N CYS A 103 13.64 -7.38 -18.79
CA CYS A 103 14.26 -7.77 -17.52
C CYS A 103 15.79 -7.79 -17.66
N GLY A 104 16.49 -7.06 -16.77
CA GLY A 104 17.93 -6.80 -16.84
C GLY A 104 18.33 -5.48 -17.53
N LYS A 105 17.37 -4.77 -18.13
CA LYS A 105 17.55 -3.43 -18.73
C LYS A 105 16.49 -2.44 -18.24
N MET A 106 16.14 -2.53 -16.97
CA MET A 106 15.27 -1.54 -16.35
C MET A 106 15.93 -0.15 -16.39
N PRO A 107 15.19 0.92 -16.72
CA PRO A 107 15.71 2.29 -16.66
C PRO A 107 16.15 2.60 -15.23
N LYS A 108 17.38 3.11 -15.10
CA LYS A 108 18.03 3.33 -13.79
C LYS A 108 17.62 4.63 -13.12
N ASP A 109 17.05 5.54 -13.89
CA ASP A 109 16.64 6.91 -13.56
C ASP A 109 15.11 7.05 -13.44
N CYS A 110 14.40 5.93 -13.38
CA CYS A 110 12.95 5.87 -13.23
C CYS A 110 12.55 5.09 -11.97
N THR A 111 13.41 5.10 -10.96
CA THR A 111 13.16 4.44 -9.67
C THR A 111 12.38 5.37 -8.73
N PRO A 112 11.77 4.84 -7.65
CA PRO A 112 11.15 5.69 -6.62
C PRO A 112 12.12 6.74 -6.07
N ALA A 113 13.43 6.44 -6.03
CA ALA A 113 14.42 7.39 -5.56
C ALA A 113 14.62 8.61 -6.46
N ASP A 114 14.42 8.44 -7.77
CA ASP A 114 14.60 9.49 -8.77
C ASP A 114 13.32 10.33 -8.94
N ILE A 115 12.17 9.70 -8.70
CA ILE A 115 10.86 10.29 -8.99
C ILE A 115 10.21 10.92 -7.76
N ALA A 116 10.46 10.39 -6.55
CA ALA A 116 9.75 10.81 -5.35
C ALA A 116 10.15 12.22 -4.88
N ASP A 117 9.17 13.03 -4.50
CA ASP A 117 9.36 14.17 -3.60
C ASP A 117 9.50 13.64 -2.18
N ARG A 118 10.72 13.76 -1.66
CA ARG A 118 11.10 13.24 -0.34
C ARG A 118 10.95 14.27 0.77
N THR A 119 10.41 15.45 0.50
CA THR A 119 10.29 16.54 1.47
C THR A 119 9.49 16.11 2.69
N LEU A 120 8.27 15.58 2.47
CA LEU A 120 7.40 15.13 3.55
C LEU A 120 7.95 13.87 4.25
N PRO A 121 8.32 12.77 3.55
CA PRO A 121 8.90 11.59 4.21
C PRO A 121 10.15 11.92 5.05
N THR A 122 11.03 12.80 4.56
CA THR A 122 12.22 13.23 5.30
C THR A 122 11.85 13.98 6.58
N ALA A 123 10.87 14.89 6.51
CA ALA A 123 10.40 15.64 7.67
C ALA A 123 9.76 14.72 8.71
N VAL A 124 8.88 13.80 8.27
CA VAL A 124 8.22 12.83 9.16
C VAL A 124 9.23 11.87 9.79
N CYS A 125 10.21 11.38 9.04
CA CYS A 125 11.28 10.54 9.60
C CYS A 125 12.04 11.23 10.73
N ARG A 126 12.39 12.51 10.56
CA ARG A 126 13.08 13.28 11.61
C ARG A 126 12.21 13.45 12.85
N ALA A 127 10.93 13.78 12.68
CA ALA A 127 9.98 13.88 13.78
C ALA A 127 9.80 12.53 14.50
N LEU A 128 9.74 11.44 13.74
CA LEU A 128 9.63 10.09 14.30
C LEU A 128 10.87 9.71 15.11
N HIS A 129 12.07 10.04 14.62
CA HIS A 129 13.32 9.85 15.38
C HIS A 129 13.30 10.63 16.69
N GLU A 130 12.80 11.86 16.68
CA GLU A 130 12.67 12.67 17.89
C GLU A 130 11.74 12.00 18.91
N GLU A 131 10.52 11.64 18.50
CA GLU A 131 9.54 11.00 19.39
C GLU A 131 10.02 9.63 19.91
N ILE A 132 10.68 8.81 19.08
CA ILE A 132 11.31 7.54 19.51
C ILE A 132 12.38 7.79 20.57
N CYS A 133 13.24 8.78 20.36
CA CYS A 133 14.34 9.06 21.27
C CYS A 133 13.88 9.70 22.58
N GLU A 134 12.87 10.57 22.53
CA GLU A 134 12.23 11.12 23.74
C GLU A 134 11.58 10.03 24.57
N TRP A 135 10.82 9.13 23.93
CA TRP A 135 10.23 7.97 24.60
C TRP A 135 11.28 7.03 25.17
N SER A 136 12.34 6.72 24.41
CA SER A 136 13.43 5.83 24.84
C SER A 136 14.18 6.41 26.04
N LEU A 137 14.39 7.72 26.07
CA LEU A 137 14.99 8.42 27.20
C LEU A 137 14.06 8.39 28.43
N TYR A 138 12.76 8.66 28.25
CA TYR A 138 11.77 8.58 29.32
C TYR A 138 11.72 7.20 29.98
N CYS A 139 11.79 6.14 29.16
CA CYS A 139 11.79 4.75 29.63
C CYS A 139 13.16 4.26 30.14
N GLY A 140 14.22 5.08 30.02
CA GLY A 140 15.57 4.75 30.49
C GLY A 140 16.35 3.77 29.59
N TYR A 141 15.95 3.61 28.33
CA TYR A 141 16.67 2.80 27.33
C TYR A 141 17.87 3.53 26.73
N GLU A 142 17.79 4.86 26.69
CA GLU A 142 18.84 5.71 26.14
C GLU A 142 19.38 6.66 27.22
N TYR A 143 20.68 6.95 27.14
CA TYR A 143 21.34 7.85 28.09
C TYR A 143 21.27 9.33 27.67
N SER A 144 21.03 9.60 26.38
CA SER A 144 20.88 10.95 25.85
C SER A 144 20.02 10.99 24.58
N LEU A 145 19.27 12.07 24.43
CA LEU A 145 18.47 12.33 23.23
C LEU A 145 19.35 12.45 21.98
N GLU A 146 20.44 13.22 22.08
CA GLU A 146 21.39 13.43 20.98
C GLU A 146 22.04 12.12 20.51
N GLY A 147 22.48 11.27 21.45
CA GLY A 147 23.10 9.99 21.12
C GLY A 147 22.15 9.06 20.38
N CYS A 148 20.90 9.00 20.84
CA CYS A 148 19.84 8.24 20.18
C CYS A 148 19.57 8.79 18.76
N GLN A 149 19.39 10.10 18.60
CA GLN A 149 19.11 10.71 17.29
C GLN A 149 20.25 10.49 16.29
N VAL A 150 21.51 10.61 16.73
CA VAL A 150 22.68 10.31 15.89
C VAL A 150 22.70 8.85 15.47
N ASN A 151 22.37 7.93 16.38
CA ASN A 151 22.31 6.50 16.07
C ASN A 151 21.20 6.18 15.06
N LEU A 152 19.99 6.73 15.25
CA LEU A 152 18.88 6.55 14.31
C LEU A 152 19.20 7.17 12.94
N ALA A 153 19.73 8.40 12.91
CA ALA A 153 20.12 9.04 11.65
C ALA A 153 21.18 8.24 10.86
N ARG A 154 22.05 7.48 11.55
CA ARG A 154 23.04 6.61 10.92
C ARG A 154 22.46 5.29 10.42
N THR A 155 21.54 4.69 11.17
CA THR A 155 21.01 3.35 10.88
C THR A 155 19.75 3.38 10.00
N GLN A 156 19.01 4.48 10.05
CA GLN A 156 17.80 4.74 9.29
C GLN A 156 17.85 6.16 8.71
N PRO A 157 18.74 6.44 7.75
CA PRO A 157 18.90 7.79 7.24
C PRO A 157 17.64 8.26 6.51
N CYS A 158 17.08 9.40 6.96
CA CYS A 158 15.77 9.86 6.49
C CYS A 158 15.66 10.16 4.99
N HIS A 159 16.78 10.36 4.30
CA HIS A 159 16.80 10.63 2.87
C HIS A 159 16.55 9.37 2.01
N GLU A 160 16.56 8.18 2.61
CA GLU A 160 16.28 6.92 1.92
C GLU A 160 14.79 6.64 1.75
N PHE A 161 13.91 7.34 2.47
CA PHE A 161 12.47 7.13 2.40
C PHE A 161 11.83 7.92 1.24
N THR A 162 10.93 7.28 0.52
CA THR A 162 10.25 7.80 -0.68
C THR A 162 8.76 8.03 -0.46
N ALA A 163 8.17 7.45 0.59
CA ALA A 163 6.77 7.66 0.94
C ALA A 163 6.51 7.61 2.45
N VAL A 164 5.39 8.19 2.84
CA VAL A 164 4.82 8.13 4.18
C VAL A 164 3.36 7.70 4.10
N LEU A 165 2.96 6.75 4.95
CA LEU A 165 1.58 6.27 5.01
C LEU A 165 0.64 7.29 5.69
N PRO A 166 -0.66 7.29 5.34
CA PRO A 166 -1.68 7.98 6.12
C PRO A 166 -1.66 7.49 7.57
N GLY A 167 -1.93 8.37 8.52
CA GLY A 167 -1.89 8.02 9.95
C GLY A 167 -0.56 8.38 10.64
N TYR A 168 0.37 9.04 9.94
CA TYR A 168 1.68 9.38 10.53
C TYR A 168 1.55 10.31 11.73
N GLU A 169 0.57 11.20 11.75
CA GLU A 169 0.35 12.13 12.87
C GLU A 169 -0.10 11.40 14.13
N GLU A 170 -1.03 10.46 13.98
CA GLU A 170 -1.49 9.58 15.06
C GLU A 170 -0.35 8.71 15.58
N CYS A 171 0.48 8.17 14.67
CA CYS A 171 1.68 7.42 15.06
C CYS A 171 2.64 8.27 15.90
N LEU A 172 2.98 9.48 15.44
CA LEU A 172 3.87 10.39 16.18
C LEU A 172 3.28 10.73 17.55
N ALA A 173 1.98 11.04 17.61
CA ALA A 173 1.31 11.35 18.87
C ALA A 173 1.27 10.16 19.84
N ALA A 174 1.19 8.92 19.34
CA ALA A 174 1.08 7.74 20.16
C ALA A 174 2.33 7.47 21.02
N TYR A 175 3.52 7.82 20.53
CA TYR A 175 4.77 7.69 21.30
C TYR A 175 4.74 8.41 22.65
N ARG A 176 4.02 9.54 22.74
CA ARG A 176 3.89 10.34 23.98
C ARG A 176 3.13 9.64 25.10
N THR A 177 2.36 8.61 24.76
CA THR A 177 1.54 7.83 25.70
C THR A 177 1.89 6.35 25.70
N LEU A 178 2.91 5.97 24.95
CA LEU A 178 3.31 4.59 24.74
C LEU A 178 3.92 4.01 26.04
N PRO A 179 3.39 2.90 26.58
CA PRO A 179 4.00 2.22 27.72
C PRO A 179 5.43 1.75 27.40
N CYS A 180 6.31 1.73 28.42
CA CYS A 180 7.71 1.37 28.21
C CYS A 180 7.94 -0.08 27.76
N ASP A 181 6.99 -0.97 28.02
CA ASP A 181 7.03 -2.38 27.59
C ASP A 181 6.56 -2.59 26.13
N VAL A 182 6.18 -1.52 25.43
CA VAL A 182 5.76 -1.56 24.03
C VAL A 182 6.77 -0.82 23.15
N ALA A 183 7.45 -1.55 22.26
CA ALA A 183 8.53 -0.99 21.44
C ALA A 183 8.06 -0.08 20.30
N THR A 184 6.84 -0.25 19.80
CA THR A 184 6.31 0.51 18.66
C THR A 184 4.80 0.68 18.80
N PRO A 185 4.25 1.88 18.65
CA PRO A 185 2.81 2.08 18.69
C PRO A 185 2.10 1.32 17.55
N PRO A 186 0.88 0.82 17.77
CA PRO A 186 0.06 0.25 16.70
C PRO A 186 -0.11 1.24 15.55
N GLY A 187 0.06 0.79 14.31
CA GLY A 187 -0.06 1.63 13.12
C GLY A 187 1.19 2.44 12.76
N CYS A 188 2.24 2.42 13.58
CA CYS A 188 3.54 2.98 13.22
C CYS A 188 4.41 2.03 12.37
N GLU A 189 4.05 0.74 12.33
CA GLU A 189 4.82 -0.27 11.59
C GLU A 189 4.73 0.00 10.08
N GLY A 190 5.90 0.11 9.43
CA GLY A 190 5.98 0.39 8.00
C GLY A 190 5.46 1.77 7.58
N LEU A 191 5.35 2.72 8.52
CA LEU A 191 4.88 4.08 8.24
C LEU A 191 5.68 4.77 7.13
N LEU A 192 6.99 4.55 7.10
CA LEU A 192 7.91 5.08 6.09
C LEU A 192 8.34 3.96 5.14
N ARG A 193 8.31 4.24 3.83
CA ARG A 193 8.67 3.30 2.76
C ARG A 193 9.89 3.77 1.99
N ARG A 194 10.68 2.83 1.48
CA ARG A 194 11.93 3.08 0.74
C ARG A 194 11.70 2.83 -0.74
#